data_AF-A0A6L8VAQ6-F1
#
_entry.id   AF-A0A6L8VAQ6-F1
#
_cell.length_a   1.000
_cell.length_b   1.000
_cell.length_c   1.000
_cell.angle_alpha   90.00
_cell.angle_beta   90.00
_cell.angle_gamma   90.00
#
_symmetry.space_group_name_H-M   'P 1'
#
loop_
_entity.id
_entity.type
_entity.pdbx_description
1 polymer ?
#
loop_
_entity_poly.entity_id
_entity_poly.type
_entity_poly.pdbx_seq_one_letter_code
_entity_poly.pdbx_strand_id
1 'polypeptide(L)' 'MIQNFQLAAWEAGVGVVWKTNPFIHSPNFREAVGVKPGEKIVGLLHIGYPEQVPAVRPHTDAREKLII' A
#
# COMPACT_ATOMS: atom_id res chain seq x y z
N MET A 1 -0.05 10.25 1.47
CA MET A 1 1.38 10.13 1.83
C MET A 1 1.95 8.72 1.63
N ILE A 2 1.14 7.66 1.54
CA ILE A 2 1.63 6.28 1.38
C ILE A 2 2.60 6.12 0.19
N GLN A 3 2.26 6.67 -0.98
CA GLN A 3 3.12 6.60 -2.15
C GLN A 3 4.51 7.22 -1.92
N ASN A 4 4.57 8.36 -1.23
CA ASN A 4 5.85 9.02 -0.92
C ASN A 4 6.71 8.14 0.01
N PHE A 5 6.09 7.49 1.00
CA PHE A 5 6.77 6.52 1.85
C PHE A 5 7.31 5.33 1.04
N GLN A 6 6.52 4.78 0.11
CA GLN A 6 6.97 3.67 -0.74
C GLN A 6 8.18 4.05 -1.59
N LEU A 7 8.20 5.27 -2.16
CA LEU A 7 9.32 5.77 -2.95
C LEU A 7 10.57 6.01 -2.08
N ALA A 8 10.43 6.60 -0.90
CA ALA A 8 11.55 6.81 0.02
C ALA A 8 12.11 5.48 0.56
N ALA A 9 11.25 4.51 0.87
CA ALA A 9 11.66 3.15 1.25
C ALA A 9 12.43 2.47 0.10
N TRP A 10 11.95 2.62 -1.13
CA TRP A 10 12.60 2.06 -2.31
C TRP A 10 14.01 2.62 -2.53
N GLU A 11 14.20 3.92 -2.32
CA GLU A 11 15.53 4.56 -2.34
C GLU A 11 16.49 3.94 -1.31
N ALA A 12 15.97 3.52 -0.15
CA ALA A 12 16.72 2.80 0.88
C ALA A 12 16.87 1.29 0.62
N GLY A 13 16.45 0.78 -0.54
CA GLY A 13 16.49 -0.65 -0.88
C GLY A 13 15.41 -1.49 -0.21
N VAL A 14 14.39 -0.86 0.37
CA VAL A 14 13.28 -1.51 1.07
C VAL A 14 12.05 -1.58 0.18
N GLY A 15 11.53 -2.79 -0.05
CA GLY A 15 10.29 -3.04 -0.77
C GLY A 15 9.07 -2.83 0.11
N VAL A 16 7.99 -2.31 -0.49
CA VAL A 16 6.71 -2.09 0.21
C VAL A 16 5.53 -2.60 -0.61
N VAL A 17 4.70 -3.45 -0.01
CA VAL A 17 3.42 -3.88 -0.58
C VAL A 17 2.27 -3.25 0.22
N TRP A 18 1.45 -2.45 -0.45
CA TRP A 18 0.20 -1.91 0.10
C TRP A 18 -0.95 -2.90 -0.12
N LYS A 19 -1.55 -3.37 0.96
CA LYS A 19 -2.74 -4.23 0.94
C LYS A 19 -3.94 -3.56 1.60
N THR A 20 -5.12 -3.81 1.03
CA THR A 20 -6.43 -3.39 1.56
C THR A 20 -7.33 -4.61 1.71
N ASN A 21 -6.87 -5.60 2.50
CA ASN A 21 -7.62 -6.83 2.71
C ASN A 21 -8.92 -6.55 3.48
N PRO A 22 -10.04 -7.27 3.22
CA PRO A 22 -11.32 -6.98 3.88
C PRO A 22 -11.29 -7.00 5.41
N PHE A 23 -10.41 -7.82 6.01
CA PHE A 23 -10.32 -7.96 7.46
C PHE A 23 -9.91 -6.68 8.18
N ILE A 24 -9.29 -5.71 7.51
CA ILE A 24 -8.89 -4.42 8.12
C ILE A 24 -10.10 -3.61 8.60
N HIS A 25 -11.30 -3.95 8.11
CA HIS A 25 -12.56 -3.33 8.52
C HIS A 25 -13.29 -4.13 9.61
N SER A 26 -12.86 -5.35 9.91
CA SER A 26 -13.51 -6.18 10.93
C SER A 26 -13.38 -5.54 12.34
N PRO A 27 -14.42 -5.60 13.18
CA PRO A 27 -14.36 -5.07 14.54
C PRO A 27 -13.20 -5.66 15.34
N ASN A 28 -13.02 -6.99 15.28
CA ASN A 28 -11.99 -7.70 16.04
C ASN A 28 -10.58 -7.23 15.67
N PHE A 29 -10.26 -7.07 14.38
CA PHE A 29 -8.94 -6.59 13.97
C PHE A 29 -8.70 -5.15 14.39
N ARG A 30 -9.71 -4.29 14.22
CA ARG A 30 -9.63 -2.88 14.61
C ARG A 30 -9.42 -2.72 16.12
N GLU A 31 -10.13 -3.49 16.93
CA GLU A 31 -9.95 -3.52 18.38
C GLU A 31 -8.56 -4.03 18.75
N ALA A 32 -8.12 -5.15 18.16
CA ALA A 32 -6.82 -5.77 18.45
C ALA A 32 -5.64 -4.84 18.16
N VAL A 33 -5.72 -3.99 17.12
CA VAL A 33 -4.67 -3.03 16.75
C VAL A 33 -4.93 -1.62 17.30
N GLY A 34 -5.92 -1.47 18.19
CA GLY A 34 -6.14 -0.25 18.98
C GLY A 34 -6.81 0.92 18.26
N VAL A 35 -7.47 0.67 17.12
CA VAL A 35 -8.13 1.69 16.30
C VAL A 35 -9.31 2.31 17.05
N LYS A 36 -9.36 3.64 17.09
CA LYS A 36 -10.38 4.41 17.81
C LYS A 36 -11.62 4.68 16.95
N PRO A 37 -12.76 5.03 17.59
CA PRO A 37 -13.93 5.54 16.86
C PRO A 37 -13.54 6.73 15.98
N GLY A 38 -14.01 6.73 14.73
CA GLY A 38 -13.67 7.75 13.73
C GLY A 38 -12.40 7.47 12.91
N GLU A 39 -11.52 6.59 13.38
CA GLU A 39 -10.30 6.23 12.64
C GLU A 39 -10.55 5.16 11.57
N LYS A 40 -9.84 5.29 10.44
CA LYS A 40 -9.92 4.37 9.31
C LYS A 40 -8.55 3.80 8.98
N ILE A 41 -8.49 2.49 8.79
CA ILE A 41 -7.32 1.84 8.20
C ILE A 41 -7.41 2.02 6.69
N VAL A 42 -6.48 2.79 6.12
CA VAL A 42 -6.40 3.07 4.67
C VAL A 42 -5.50 2.06 3.94
N GLY A 43 -4.73 1.26 4.68
CA GLY A 43 -3.84 0.25 4.12
C GLY A 43 -3.02 -0.45 5.19
N LEU A 44 -2.59 -1.68 4.87
CA LEU A 44 -1.52 -2.39 5.54
C LEU A 44 -0.28 -2.35 4.64
N LEU A 45 0.85 -1.94 5.20
CA LEU A 45 2.13 -1.91 4.48
C LEU A 45 2.99 -3.08 4.95
N HIS A 46 3.24 -4.03 4.06
CA HIS A 46 4.23 -5.07 4.28
C HIS A 46 5.57 -4.55 3.78
N ILE A 47 6.58 -4.54 4.63
CA ILE A 47 7.85 -3.84 4.40
C ILE A 47 9.00 -4.81 4.65
N GLY A 48 10.01 -4.81 3.78
CA GLY A 48 11.22 -5.62 3.97
C GLY A 48 12.19 -5.52 2.80
N TYR A 49 13.36 -6.14 2.94
CA TYR A 49 14.33 -6.24 1.86
C TYR A 49 13.84 -7.29 0.85
N PRO A 50 13.63 -6.93 -0.43
CA PRO A 50 13.12 -7.87 -1.41
C PRO A 50 14.22 -8.85 -1.82
N GLU A 51 13.93 -10.15 -1.75
CA GLU A 51 14.79 -11.19 -2.35
C GLU A 51 14.71 -11.15 -3.88
N GLN A 52 13.53 -10.81 -4.42
CA GLN A 52 13.29 -10.67 -5.85
C GLN A 52 12.49 -9.39 -6.13
N VAL A 53 12.92 -8.64 -7.15
CA VAL A 53 12.17 -7.51 -7.71
C VAL A 53 11.34 -8.01 -8.89
N PRO A 54 10.00 -7.86 -8.88
CA PRO A 54 9.15 -8.30 -9.98
C PRO A 54 9.42 -7.49 -11.25
N ALA A 55 9.22 -8.13 -12.41
CA ALA A 55 9.36 -7.46 -13.70
C ALA A 55 8.35 -6.33 -13.87
N VAL A 56 8.78 -5.25 -14.54
CA VAL A 56 7.92 -4.12 -14.88
C VAL A 56 6.81 -4.59 -15.82
N ARG A 57 5.57 -4.26 -15.49
CA ARG A 57 4.42 -4.49 -16.38
C ARG A 57 4.20 -3.26 -17.26
N PRO A 58 3.97 -3.43 -18.58
CA PRO A 58 3.67 -2.30 -19.44
C PRO A 58 2.39 -1.59 -18.98
N HIS A 59 2.42 -0.26 -18.96
CA HIS A 59 1.26 0.56 -18.65
C HIS A 59 0.43 0.80 -19.92
N THR A 60 -0.90 0.90 -19.76
CA THR A 60 -1.78 1.47 -20.80
C THR A 60 -1.40 2.92 -21.03
N ASP A 61 -1.50 3.40 -22.28
CA ASP A 61 -1.22 4.80 -22.59
C ASP A 61 -2.12 5.73 -21.76
N ALA A 62 -1.53 6.76 -21.16
CA ALA A 62 -2.26 7.68 -20.29
C ALA A 62 -3.43 8.37 -21.01
N ARG A 63 -3.31 8.62 -22.32
CA ARG A 63 -4.35 9.27 -23.14
C ARG A 63 -5.63 8.44 -23.22
N GLU A 64 -5.55 7.13 -23.01
CA GLU A 64 -6.73 6.25 -23.00
C GLU A 64 -7.53 6.35 -21.69
N LYS A 65 -6.95 6.91 -20.63
CA LYS A 65 -7.56 7.03 -19.29
C LYS A 65 -7.72 8.47 -18.81
N LEU A 66 -7.25 9.44 -19.58
CA LEU A 66 -7.34 10.87 -19.28
C LEU A 66 -8.59 11.46 -19.95
N ILE A 67 -9.40 12.19 -19.18
CA ILE A 67 -10.44 13.07 -19.72
C ILE A 67 -9.95 14.50 -19.46
N ILE A 68 -9.81 15.27 -20.54
CA ILE A 68 -9.37 16.68 -20.51
C ILE A 68 -10.59 17.59 -20.53
#